data_AF-A0A3N5X6M5-F1
#
_entry.id   AF-A0A3N5X6M5-F1
#
_cell.length_a   1.000
_cell.length_b   1.000
_cell.length_c   1.000
_cell.angle_alpha   90.00
_cell.angle_beta   90.00
_cell.angle_gamma   90.00
#
_symmetry.space_group_name_H-M   'P 1'
#
loop_
_entity.id
_entity.type
_entity.pdbx_description
1 polymer ?
#
loop_
_entity_poly.entity_id
_entity_poly.type
_entity_poly.pdbx_seq_one_letter_code
_entity_poly.pdbx_strand_id
1 'polypeptide(L)'
;MAYRDGDTIVAAATPPGVGALAVVRVSGPDAAAIADEVFRGRGRPSLARPRMLLWGEAVGADGAPIDEVLLVLFRAPHSFTGEDSIEISCHGGPYLVRRIVGRIVEAGARPAEPGEFTRRAFRSGRLDLAQAEAV
;
A
#
# COMPACT_ATOMS: atom_id res chain seq x y z
N MET A 1 -4.35 -17.49 -9.85
CA MET A 1 -3.48 -17.62 -8.67
C MET A 1 -4.43 -17.69 -7.48
N ALA A 2 -4.20 -18.55 -6.47
CA ALA A 2 -5.21 -18.76 -5.43
C ALA A 2 -5.04 -17.72 -4.30
N TYR A 3 -6.15 -17.19 -3.80
CA TYR A 3 -6.22 -16.44 -2.53
C TYR A 3 -5.52 -17.24 -1.42
N ARG A 4 -4.50 -16.66 -0.79
CA ARG A 4 -3.83 -17.25 0.38
C ARG A 4 -4.12 -16.35 1.58
N ASP A 5 -4.67 -16.93 2.64
CA ASP A 5 -4.75 -16.22 3.92
C ASP A 5 -3.32 -15.92 4.41
N GLY A 6 -3.11 -14.70 4.91
CA GLY A 6 -1.84 -14.27 5.50
C GLY A 6 -0.80 -13.74 4.50
N ASP A 7 -1.18 -13.42 3.26
CA ASP A 7 -0.29 -12.72 2.33
C ASP A 7 -0.52 -11.19 2.31
N THR A 8 0.50 -10.47 1.87
CA THR A 8 0.47 -9.01 1.71
C THR A 8 0.32 -8.65 0.23
N ILE A 9 -0.66 -7.80 -0.08
CA ILE A 9 -1.00 -7.41 -1.46
C ILE A 9 -0.69 -5.95 -1.75
N VAL A 10 -0.36 -5.64 -3.00
CA VAL A 10 -0.14 -4.28 -3.49
C VAL A 10 -0.86 -4.01 -4.81
N ALA A 11 -1.36 -2.78 -4.99
CA ALA A 11 -1.80 -2.27 -6.28
C ALA A 11 -1.72 -0.73 -6.34
N ALA A 12 -1.70 -0.17 -7.54
CA ALA A 12 -2.08 1.22 -7.74
C ALA A 12 -3.59 1.37 -7.45
N ALA A 13 -3.94 2.33 -6.59
CA ALA A 13 -5.31 2.61 -6.16
C ALA A 13 -5.96 3.75 -6.95
N THR A 14 -5.18 4.50 -7.74
CA THR A 14 -5.67 5.54 -8.66
C THR A 14 -5.78 5.02 -10.10
N PRO A 15 -6.62 5.64 -10.95
CA PRO A 15 -6.72 5.27 -12.36
C PRO A 15 -5.36 5.31 -13.09
N PRO A 16 -5.14 4.44 -14.08
CA PRO A 16 -3.92 4.47 -14.88
C PRO A 16 -3.87 5.75 -15.74
N GLY A 17 -2.69 6.33 -15.89
CA GLY A 17 -2.49 7.52 -16.73
C GLY A 17 -1.48 8.47 -16.12
N VAL A 18 -1.37 9.65 -16.72
CA VAL A 18 -0.57 10.75 -16.19
C VAL A 18 -1.46 11.62 -15.31
N GLY A 19 -1.03 11.84 -14.08
CA GLY A 19 -1.66 12.77 -13.14
C GLY A 19 -0.60 13.46 -12.28
N ALA A 20 -1.02 14.46 -11.50
CA ALA A 20 -0.12 15.08 -10.51
C ALA A 20 0.29 14.07 -9.43
N LEU A 21 -0.67 13.28 -8.96
CA LEU A 21 -0.48 12.28 -7.91
C LEU A 21 -1.03 10.92 -8.33
N ALA A 22 -0.45 9.88 -7.77
CA ALA A 22 -0.97 8.52 -7.76
C ALA A 22 -0.85 7.92 -6.36
N VAL A 23 -1.74 6.99 -6.02
CA VAL A 23 -1.70 6.26 -4.75
C VAL A 23 -1.37 4.80 -5.02
N VAL A 24 -0.39 4.27 -4.30
CA VAL A 24 -0.09 2.84 -4.22
C VAL A 24 -0.53 2.34 -2.85
N ARG A 25 -1.39 1.32 -2.82
CA ARG A 25 -1.94 0.75 -1.59
C ARG A 25 -1.38 -0.65 -1.36
N VAL A 26 -1.04 -0.94 -0.11
CA VAL A 26 -0.62 -2.26 0.37
C VAL A 26 -1.49 -2.69 1.55
N SER A 27 -1.87 -3.96 1.61
CA SER A 27 -2.65 -4.52 2.72
C SER A 27 -2.18 -5.93 3.07
N GLY A 28 -2.00 -6.22 4.37
CA GLY A 28 -1.61 -7.54 4.86
C GLY A 28 -0.65 -7.49 6.05
N PRO A 29 -0.27 -8.66 6.59
CA PRO A 29 0.51 -8.76 7.83
C PRO A 29 1.90 -8.11 7.76
N ASP A 30 2.50 -8.02 6.58
CA ASP A 30 3.86 -7.47 6.41
C ASP A 30 3.86 -6.00 5.99
N ALA A 31 2.70 -5.33 5.89
CA ALA A 31 2.60 -3.97 5.36
C ALA A 31 3.52 -2.97 6.09
N ALA A 32 3.65 -3.09 7.43
CA ALA A 32 4.53 -2.23 8.21
C ALA A 32 6.03 -2.55 8.00
N ALA A 33 6.39 -3.82 7.84
CA ALA A 33 7.77 -4.24 7.57
C ALA A 33 8.20 -3.80 6.16
N ILE A 34 7.32 -3.99 5.18
CA ILE A 34 7.50 -3.49 3.81
C ILE A 34 7.71 -1.98 3.81
N ALA A 35 6.91 -1.21 4.57
CA ALA A 35 7.10 0.23 4.65
C ALA A 35 8.49 0.62 5.15
N ASP A 36 9.00 -0.04 6.19
CA ASP A 36 10.36 0.22 6.69
C ASP A 36 11.44 -0.08 5.63
N GLU A 37 11.19 -1.01 4.71
CA GLU A 37 12.14 -1.44 3.69
C GLU A 37 12.12 -0.56 2.43
N VAL A 38 10.95 -0.05 2.04
CA VAL A 38 10.75 0.69 0.79
C VAL A 38 10.73 2.21 0.96
N PHE A 39 10.77 2.71 2.19
CA PHE A 39 10.70 4.14 2.49
C PHE A 39 11.90 4.62 3.32
N ARG A 40 12.42 5.79 2.95
CA ARG A 40 13.43 6.52 3.71
C ARG A 40 12.91 7.91 4.07
N GLY A 41 12.85 8.22 5.36
CA GLY A 41 12.46 9.54 5.82
C GLY A 41 12.80 9.75 7.29
N ARG A 42 12.11 10.69 7.93
CA ARG A 42 12.30 10.92 9.37
C ARG A 42 11.65 9.81 10.18
N GLY A 43 12.47 8.86 10.63
CA GLY A 43 12.04 7.74 11.47
C GLY A 43 11.59 6.53 10.64
N ARG A 44 11.18 5.47 11.33
CA ARG A 44 10.72 4.22 10.74
C ARG A 44 9.19 4.21 10.65
N PRO A 45 8.60 3.99 9.46
CA PRO A 45 7.15 3.87 9.31
C PRO A 45 6.47 2.95 10.32
N SER A 46 7.05 1.78 10.61
CA SER A 46 6.49 0.80 11.55
C SER A 46 6.35 1.33 12.99
N LEU A 47 7.20 2.29 13.37
CA LEU A 47 7.19 2.94 14.69
C LEU A 47 6.40 4.26 14.69
N ALA A 48 5.91 4.71 13.52
CA ALA A 48 5.11 5.91 13.42
C ALA A 48 3.76 5.72 14.10
N ARG A 49 3.19 6.83 14.57
CA ARG A 49 1.78 6.83 15.01
C ARG A 49 0.90 6.47 13.80
N PRO A 50 -0.04 5.51 13.93
CA PRO A 50 -0.94 5.16 12.83
C PRO A 50 -1.71 6.38 12.34
N ARG A 51 -1.96 6.48 11.04
CA ARG A 51 -2.65 7.60 10.36
C ARG A 51 -1.91 8.94 10.44
N MET A 52 -0.61 8.91 10.70
CA MET A 52 0.27 10.07 10.56
C MET A 52 0.93 10.05 9.17
N LEU A 53 0.94 11.19 8.49
CA LEU A 53 1.65 11.35 7.23
C LEU A 53 3.16 11.44 7.50
N LEU A 54 3.92 10.63 6.79
CA LEU A 54 5.37 10.64 6.76
C LEU A 54 5.81 11.17 5.40
N TRP A 55 6.68 12.17 5.39
CA TRP A 55 7.31 12.68 4.19
C TRP A 55 8.73 12.12 4.07
N GLY A 56 9.11 11.74 2.86
CA GLY A 56 10.42 11.16 2.56
C GLY A 56 10.48 10.62 1.13
N GLU A 57 11.29 9.59 0.91
CA GLU A 57 11.57 9.00 -0.39
C GLU A 57 11.11 7.54 -0.41
N ALA A 58 10.48 7.12 -1.52
CA ALA A 58 10.43 5.71 -1.87
C ALA A 58 11.80 5.30 -2.44
N VAL A 59 12.35 4.16 -2.01
CA VAL A 59 13.73 3.76 -2.34
C VAL A 59 13.80 2.36 -2.95
N GLY A 60 14.74 2.18 -3.89
CA GLY A 60 15.09 0.90 -4.48
C GLY A 60 15.77 -0.06 -3.50
N ALA A 61 15.98 -1.31 -3.92
CA ALA A 61 16.68 -2.31 -3.11
C ALA A 61 18.15 -1.94 -2.83
N ASP A 62 18.76 -1.16 -3.74
CA ASP A 62 20.09 -0.56 -3.59
C ASP A 62 20.08 0.72 -2.72
N GLY A 63 18.90 1.14 -2.26
CA GLY A 63 18.69 2.38 -1.52
C GLY A 63 18.69 3.65 -2.38
N ALA A 64 18.73 3.55 -3.72
CA ALA A 64 18.61 4.72 -4.58
C ALA A 64 17.18 5.29 -4.53
N PRO A 65 16.99 6.62 -4.51
CA PRO A 65 15.66 7.22 -4.51
C PRO A 65 14.91 6.89 -5.82
N ILE A 66 13.64 6.51 -5.68
CA ILE A 66 12.70 6.31 -6.78
C ILE A 66 11.87 7.57 -6.96
N ASP A 67 11.29 8.08 -5.87
CA ASP A 67 10.41 9.26 -5.86
C ASP A 67 10.34 9.88 -4.47
N GLU A 68 10.00 11.17 -4.40
CA GLU A 68 9.61 11.85 -3.17
C GLU A 68 8.12 11.61 -2.91
N VAL A 69 7.76 11.12 -1.72
CA VAL A 69 6.43 10.58 -1.44
C VAL A 69 5.90 10.98 -0.07
N LEU A 70 4.58 10.87 0.07
CA LEU A 70 3.92 10.80 1.37
C LEU A 70 3.49 9.36 1.65
N LEU A 71 3.86 8.83 2.81
CA LEU A 71 3.46 7.51 3.28
C LEU A 71 2.55 7.65 4.51
N VAL A 72 1.49 6.86 4.55
CA VAL A 72 0.67 6.67 5.75
C VAL A 72 0.56 5.19 6.10
N LEU A 73 0.73 4.87 7.37
CA LEU A 73 0.53 3.52 7.92
C LEU A 73 -0.80 3.45 8.67
N PHE A 74 -1.61 2.47 8.32
CA PHE A 74 -2.80 2.05 9.05
C PHE A 74 -2.49 0.74 9.78
N ARG A 75 -2.98 0.62 11.02
CA ARG A 75 -2.87 -0.61 11.81
C ARG A 75 -4.23 -1.28 11.91
N ALA A 76 -4.26 -2.59 11.85
CA ALA A 76 -5.44 -3.39 12.13
C ALA A 76 -6.02 -3.04 13.52
N PRO A 77 -7.34 -3.05 13.70
CA PRO A 77 -8.38 -3.26 12.69
C PRO A 77 -8.80 -1.97 11.95
N HIS A 78 -8.05 -0.87 12.11
CA HIS A 78 -8.45 0.48 11.72
C HIS A 78 -7.95 0.89 10.32
N SER A 79 -8.27 0.06 9.32
CA SER A 79 -7.98 0.29 7.91
C SER A 79 -9.21 -0.01 7.03
N PHE A 80 -9.09 0.14 5.71
CA PHE A 80 -10.15 -0.24 4.77
C PHE A 80 -10.39 -1.75 4.79
N THR A 81 -9.33 -2.56 4.71
CA THR A 81 -9.37 -4.02 4.67
C THR A 81 -9.49 -4.68 6.04
N GLY A 82 -9.38 -3.91 7.12
CA GLY A 82 -9.28 -4.43 8.49
C GLY A 82 -7.91 -4.99 8.86
N GLU A 83 -6.96 -5.03 7.93
CA GLU A 83 -5.58 -5.47 8.13
C GLU A 83 -4.64 -4.29 8.42
N ASP A 84 -3.38 -4.57 8.73
CA ASP A 84 -2.33 -3.56 8.56
C ASP A 84 -2.27 -3.15 7.08
N SER A 85 -2.08 -1.86 6.82
CA SER A 85 -2.06 -1.33 5.46
C SER A 85 -1.19 -0.10 5.36
N ILE A 86 -0.62 0.15 4.18
CA ILE A 86 0.08 1.40 3.89
C ILE A 86 -0.46 2.02 2.62
N GLU A 87 -0.44 3.34 2.55
CA GLU A 87 -0.69 4.07 1.31
C GLU A 87 0.49 5.00 1.05
N ILE A 88 0.98 4.96 -0.20
CA ILE A 88 2.06 5.79 -0.69
C ILE A 88 1.47 6.70 -1.77
N SER A 89 1.38 7.99 -1.47
CA SER A 89 1.06 9.04 -2.44
C SER A 89 2.36 9.51 -3.08
N CYS A 90 2.47 9.29 -4.39
CA CYS A 90 3.65 9.56 -5.20
C CYS A 90 3.27 10.43 -6.40
N HIS A 91 4.25 10.88 -7.18
CA HIS A 91 3.98 11.59 -8.43
C HIS A 91 3.28 10.67 -9.43
N GLY A 92 2.23 11.19 -10.09
CA GLY A 92 1.33 10.42 -10.96
C GLY A 92 1.92 10.04 -12.33
N GLY A 93 3.23 9.87 -12.44
CA GLY A 93 3.89 9.36 -13.63
C GLY A 93 3.81 7.84 -13.71
N PRO A 94 3.28 7.23 -14.80
CA PRO A 94 3.13 5.77 -14.92
C PRO A 94 4.42 4.98 -14.67
N TYR A 95 5.57 5.56 -15.01
CA TYR A 95 6.88 4.95 -14.75
C TYR A 95 7.17 4.83 -13.24
N LEU A 96 6.94 5.91 -12.48
CA LEU A 96 7.20 5.95 -11.04
C LEU A 96 6.26 4.99 -10.29
N VAL A 97 4.97 5.02 -10.62
CA VAL A 97 3.99 4.10 -10.03
C VAL A 97 4.40 2.63 -10.24
N ARG A 98 4.81 2.26 -11.46
CA ARG A 98 5.28 0.90 -11.76
C ARG A 98 6.55 0.54 -10.98
N ARG A 99 7.49 1.48 -10.84
CA ARG A 99 8.72 1.28 -10.05
C ARG A 99 8.41 1.05 -8.57
N ILE A 100 7.52 1.84 -7.98
CA ILE A 100 7.11 1.70 -6.57
C ILE A 100 6.37 0.36 -6.36
N VAL A 101 5.39 0.02 -7.21
CA VAL A 101 4.69 -1.27 -7.13
C VAL A 101 5.67 -2.44 -7.26
N GLY A 102 6.57 -2.40 -8.25
CA GLY A 102 7.59 -3.43 -8.45
C GLY A 102 8.49 -3.60 -7.22
N ARG A 103 8.95 -2.47 -6.65
CA ARG A 103 9.78 -2.48 -5.44
C ARG A 103 9.06 -3.09 -4.23
N ILE A 104 7.77 -2.82 -4.07
CA ILE A 104 6.95 -3.41 -2.99
C ILE A 104 6.74 -4.91 -3.21
N VAL A 105 6.61 -5.36 -4.46
CA VAL A 105 6.57 -6.80 -4.80
C VAL A 105 7.90 -7.46 -4.45
N GLU A 106 9.03 -6.83 -4.77
CA GLU A 106 10.37 -7.31 -4.37
C GLU A 106 10.54 -7.40 -2.85
N ALA A 107 9.86 -6.52 -2.09
CA ALA A 107 9.85 -6.51 -0.62
C ALA A 107 8.96 -7.61 0.01
N GLY A 108 8.31 -8.46 -0.79
CA GLY A 108 7.52 -9.60 -0.32
C GLY A 108 6.01 -9.48 -0.46
N ALA A 109 5.48 -8.36 -0.97
CA ALA A 109 4.08 -8.32 -1.38
C ALA A 109 3.86 -9.07 -2.71
N ARG A 110 2.61 -9.37 -3.03
CA ARG A 110 2.20 -9.78 -4.38
C ARG A 110 1.21 -8.78 -4.98
N PRO A 111 1.04 -8.76 -6.32
CA PRO A 111 -0.04 -8.00 -6.93
C PRO A 111 -1.41 -8.44 -6.38
N ALA A 112 -2.28 -7.48 -6.10
CA ALA A 112 -3.66 -7.73 -5.73
C ALA A 112 -4.48 -8.24 -6.92
N GLU A 113 -5.45 -9.12 -6.66
CA GLU A 113 -6.47 -9.49 -7.64
C GLU A 113 -7.55 -8.40 -7.79
N PRO A 114 -8.31 -8.39 -8.90
CA PRO A 114 -9.45 -7.49 -9.05
C PRO A 114 -10.42 -7.59 -7.86
N GLY A 115 -10.74 -6.44 -7.26
CA GLY A 115 -11.66 -6.35 -6.11
C GLY A 115 -11.11 -6.92 -4.80
N GLU A 116 -9.84 -7.34 -4.73
CA GLU A 116 -9.33 -8.07 -3.57
C GLU A 116 -9.34 -7.23 -2.27
N PHE A 117 -9.03 -5.94 -2.33
CA PHE A 117 -9.09 -5.07 -1.14
C PHE A 117 -10.52 -5.01 -0.57
N THR A 118 -11.54 -4.82 -1.42
CA THR A 118 -12.94 -4.78 -1.00
C THR A 118 -13.41 -6.16 -0.49
N ARG A 119 -12.98 -7.24 -1.15
CA ARG A 119 -13.22 -8.62 -0.69
C ARG A 119 -12.66 -8.87 0.71
N ARG A 120 -11.46 -8.36 1.01
CA ARG A 120 -10.87 -8.45 2.37
C ARG A 120 -11.65 -7.61 3.38
N ALA A 121 -12.03 -6.38 3.03
CA ALA A 121 -12.85 -5.52 3.87
C ALA A 121 -14.19 -6.18 4.25
N PHE A 122 -14.86 -6.84 3.31
CA PHE A 122 -16.06 -7.62 3.58
C PHE A 122 -15.77 -8.79 4.54
N ARG A 123 -14.73 -9.58 4.28
CA ARG A 123 -14.35 -10.73 5.12
C ARG A 123 -13.96 -10.34 6.54
N SER A 124 -13.33 -9.19 6.73
CA SER A 124 -12.98 -8.67 8.05
C SER A 124 -14.16 -8.00 8.77
N GLY A 125 -15.37 -7.98 8.17
CA GLY A 125 -16.55 -7.31 8.73
C GLY A 125 -16.47 -5.78 8.73
N ARG A 126 -15.60 -5.18 7.90
CA ARG A 126 -15.50 -3.71 7.73
C ARG A 126 -16.64 -3.19 6.85
N LEU A 127 -17.12 -4.02 5.93
CA LEU A 127 -18.25 -3.77 5.05
C LEU A 127 -19.20 -4.96 5.10
N ASP A 128 -20.50 -4.72 4.98
CA ASP A 128 -21.46 -5.75 4.57
C ASP A 128 -21.42 -5.96 3.04
N LEU A 129 -22.19 -6.93 2.52
CA LEU A 129 -22.17 -7.25 1.09
C LEU A 129 -22.72 -6.11 0.23
N ALA A 130 -23.79 -5.45 0.67
CA ALA A 130 -24.39 -4.35 -0.08
C ALA A 130 -23.44 -3.14 -0.15
N GLN A 131 -22.71 -2.87 0.92
CA GLN A 131 -21.65 -1.86 0.97
C GLN A 131 -20.47 -2.23 0.08
N ALA A 132 -20.06 -3.50 0.05
CA ALA A 132 -18.97 -3.97 -0.81
C ALA A 132 -19.29 -3.82 -2.31
N GLU A 133 -20.54 -4.04 -2.70
CA GLU A 133 -21.00 -3.87 -4.09
C GLU A 133 -21.17 -2.40 -4.51
N ALA A 134 -21.27 -1.48 -3.54
CA ALA A 134 -21.48 -0.05 -3.78
C ALA A 134 -20.17 0.77 -3.89
N VAL A 135 -19.01 0.14 -3.68
CA VAL A 135 -17.66 0.76 -3.77
C VAL A 135 -17.16 0.85 -5.21
#